data_AF-A0A316D8R1-F1
#
_entry.id   AF-A0A316D8R1-F1
#
_cell.length_a   1.000
_cell.length_b   1.000
_cell.length_c   1.000
_cell.angle_alpha   90.00
_cell.angle_beta   90.00
_cell.angle_gamma   90.00
#
_symmetry.space_group_name_H-M   'P 1'
#
loop_
_entity.id
_entity.type
_entity.pdbx_description
1 polymer ?
#
loop_
_entity_poly.entity_id
_entity_poly.type
_entity_poly.pdbx_seq_one_letter_code
_entity_poly.pdbx_strand_id
1 'polypeptide(L)'
;METTRPKRKTTRTHRALELETQEMLDAAETISLGQAMKDFITAKTAERAAPRTIKDYESHFRYLRNWLTDHHPEITLQKITATVLREYVTWMTNDKEKFADHHIKRSKPGVTGLSPMTVNIRIRTMRAFFNWCQSEG
;
A
#
# COMPACT_ATOMS: atom_id res chain seq x y z
N MET A 1 -41.62 2.04 -44.65
CA MET A 1 -40.47 1.14 -44.94
C MET A 1 -39.53 1.24 -43.76
N GLU A 2 -39.60 0.28 -42.85
CA GLU A 2 -38.79 0.30 -41.61
C GLU A 2 -37.91 -0.95 -41.62
N THR A 3 -36.60 -0.76 -41.81
CA THR A 3 -35.63 -1.84 -41.91
C THR A 3 -35.03 -2.11 -40.53
N THR A 4 -35.53 -3.14 -39.85
CA THR A 4 -34.97 -3.61 -38.58
C THR A 4 -33.62 -4.28 -38.84
N ARG A 5 -32.51 -3.63 -38.45
CA ARG A 5 -31.17 -4.24 -38.51
C ARG A 5 -31.06 -5.40 -37.51
N PRO A 6 -30.50 -6.55 -37.90
CA PRO A 6 -30.37 -7.69 -36.99
C PRO A 6 -29.33 -7.39 -35.92
N LYS A 7 -29.70 -7.55 -34.64
CA LYS A 7 -28.78 -7.44 -33.49
C LYS A 7 -27.78 -8.59 -33.56
N ARG A 8 -26.51 -8.28 -33.86
CA ARG A 8 -25.40 -9.23 -33.71
C ARG A 8 -25.27 -9.59 -32.22
N LYS A 9 -25.53 -10.85 -31.88
CA LYS A 9 -25.15 -11.42 -30.59
C LYS A 9 -23.66 -11.69 -30.64
N THR A 10 -22.87 -10.87 -29.96
CA THR A 10 -21.45 -11.14 -29.71
C THR A 10 -21.36 -12.25 -28.66
N THR A 11 -21.06 -13.47 -29.10
CA THR A 11 -20.74 -14.57 -28.18
C THR A 11 -19.32 -14.36 -27.67
N ARG A 12 -19.15 -14.31 -26.35
CA ARG A 12 -17.82 -14.30 -25.71
C ARG A 12 -17.08 -15.58 -26.11
N THR A 13 -15.89 -15.43 -26.68
CA THR A 13 -15.04 -16.57 -27.04
C THR A 13 -14.45 -17.22 -25.80
N HIS A 14 -14.22 -18.54 -25.83
CA HIS A 14 -13.58 -19.30 -24.75
C HIS A 14 -12.27 -18.66 -24.27
N ARG A 15 -11.42 -18.17 -25.19
CA ARG A 15 -10.18 -17.45 -24.86
C ARG A 15 -10.38 -16.21 -23.97
N ALA A 16 -11.49 -15.49 -24.15
CA ALA A 16 -11.82 -14.31 -23.35
C ALA A 16 -12.44 -14.68 -21.99
N LEU A 17 -12.92 -15.92 -21.83
CA LEU A 17 -13.34 -16.46 -20.54
C LEU A 17 -12.11 -17.03 -19.80
N GLU A 18 -11.21 -17.71 -20.51
CA GLU A 18 -9.94 -18.22 -19.96
C GLU A 18 -9.04 -17.10 -19.45
N LEU A 19 -8.90 -15.99 -20.20
CA LEU A 19 -8.14 -14.81 -19.75
C LEU A 19 -8.74 -14.19 -18.50
N GLU A 20 -10.08 -14.06 -18.44
CA GLU A 20 -10.77 -13.48 -17.29
C GLU A 20 -10.68 -14.43 -16.07
N THR A 21 -10.74 -15.74 -16.31
CA THR A 21 -10.53 -16.76 -15.27
C THR A 21 -9.10 -16.70 -14.75
N GLN A 22 -8.11 -16.54 -15.62
CA GLN A 22 -6.71 -16.39 -15.23
C GLN A 22 -6.48 -15.09 -14.46
N GLU A 23 -7.01 -13.95 -14.92
CA GLU A 23 -6.95 -12.68 -14.19
C GLU A 23 -7.62 -12.76 -12.82
N MET A 24 -8.74 -13.49 -12.71
CA MET A 24 -9.41 -13.75 -11.43
C MET A 24 -8.60 -14.65 -10.50
N LEU A 25 -7.93 -15.68 -11.03
CA LEU A 25 -7.05 -16.56 -10.27
C LEU A 25 -5.81 -15.81 -9.78
N ASP A 26 -5.17 -15.04 -10.66
CA ASP A 26 -4.02 -14.21 -10.33
C ASP A 26 -4.40 -13.16 -9.27
N ALA A 27 -5.58 -12.54 -9.39
CA ALA A 27 -6.10 -11.61 -8.37
C ALA A 27 -6.38 -12.30 -7.03
N ALA A 28 -6.89 -13.53 -7.04
CA ALA A 28 -7.16 -14.33 -5.85
C ALA A 28 -5.87 -14.80 -5.14
N GLU A 29 -4.77 -14.93 -5.88
CA GLU A 29 -3.48 -15.41 -5.38
C GLU A 29 -2.53 -14.28 -4.93
N THR A 30 -2.92 -13.00 -5.13
CA THR A 30 -2.12 -11.87 -4.64
C THR A 30 -2.19 -11.72 -3.11
N ILE A 31 -1.01 -11.83 -2.46
CA ILE A 31 -0.86 -11.53 -1.03
C ILE A 31 -1.29 -10.08 -0.78
N SER A 32 -2.21 -9.89 0.17
CA SER A 32 -2.62 -8.55 0.57
C SER A 32 -1.47 -7.78 1.24
N LEU A 33 -1.45 -6.46 1.10
CA LEU A 33 -0.46 -5.59 1.75
C LEU A 33 -0.38 -5.83 3.28
N GLY A 34 -1.52 -6.11 3.92
CA GLY A 34 -1.58 -6.42 5.34
C GLY A 34 -1.02 -7.80 5.70
N GLN A 35 -1.16 -8.78 4.80
CA GLN A 35 -0.59 -10.11 4.99
C GLN A 35 0.94 -10.07 4.82
N ALA A 36 1.43 -9.43 3.77
CA ALA A 36 2.87 -9.24 3.57
C ALA A 36 3.54 -8.57 4.78
N MET A 37 2.87 -7.61 5.43
CA MET A 37 3.39 -7.00 6.66
C MET A 37 3.46 -7.98 7.83
N LYS A 38 2.49 -8.88 8.00
CA LYS A 38 2.54 -9.90 9.07
C LYS A 38 3.69 -10.87 8.83
N ASP A 39 3.91 -11.25 7.58
CA ASP A 39 4.97 -12.17 7.19
C ASP A 39 6.35 -11.50 7.41
N PHE A 40 6.48 -10.22 7.04
CA PHE A 40 7.66 -9.40 7.34
C PHE A 40 7.95 -9.33 8.85
N ILE A 41 6.94 -9.07 9.69
CA ILE A 41 7.14 -9.04 11.15
C ILE A 41 7.56 -10.40 11.70
N THR A 42 7.00 -11.49 11.16
CA THR A 42 7.39 -12.85 11.51
C THR A 42 8.86 -13.11 11.17
N ALA A 43 9.30 -12.72 9.96
CA ALA A 43 10.70 -12.81 9.55
C ALA A 43 11.63 -12.00 10.47
N LYS A 44 11.29 -10.73 10.75
CA LYS A 44 12.09 -9.87 11.66
C LYS A 44 12.13 -10.38 13.09
N THR A 45 11.08 -11.05 13.55
CA THR A 45 11.07 -11.71 14.85
C THR A 45 12.01 -12.92 14.86
N ALA A 46 12.02 -13.73 13.79
CA ALA A 46 12.95 -14.85 13.64
C ALA A 46 14.42 -14.38 13.56
N GLU A 47 14.68 -13.22 12.96
CA GLU A 47 15.99 -12.53 12.97
C GLU A 47 16.38 -11.96 14.34
N ARG A 48 15.54 -12.09 15.37
CA ARG A 48 15.71 -11.53 16.71
C ARG A 48 15.78 -9.99 16.73
N ALA A 49 15.04 -9.32 15.85
CA ALA A 49 14.88 -7.87 15.95
C ALA A 49 14.30 -7.49 17.32
N ALA A 50 14.80 -6.40 17.90
CA ALA A 50 14.35 -5.96 19.21
C ALA A 50 12.82 -5.66 19.19
N PRO A 51 12.09 -5.91 20.28
CA PRO A 51 10.64 -5.66 20.35
C PRO A 51 10.28 -4.21 20.01
N ARG A 52 11.17 -3.27 20.37
CA ARG A 52 11.01 -1.86 20.01
C ARG A 52 11.03 -1.64 18.49
N THR A 53 11.96 -2.30 17.80
CA THR A 53 12.11 -2.22 16.34
C THR A 53 10.88 -2.78 15.63
N ILE A 54 10.35 -3.92 16.10
CA ILE A 54 9.10 -4.50 15.61
C ILE A 54 7.94 -3.51 15.71
N LYS A 55 7.77 -2.89 16.89
CA LYS A 55 6.72 -1.88 17.11
C LYS A 55 6.87 -0.65 16.22
N ASP A 56 8.11 -0.22 15.95
CA ASP A 56 8.38 0.90 15.06
C ASP A 56 8.02 0.52 13.60
N TYR A 57 8.33 -0.70 13.14
CA TYR A 57 7.88 -1.19 11.83
C TYR A 57 6.35 -1.16 11.71
N GLU A 58 5.63 -1.75 12.67
CA GLU A 58 4.16 -1.78 12.68
C GLU A 58 3.56 -0.36 12.66
N SER A 59 4.13 0.54 13.47
CA SER A 59 3.64 1.92 13.57
C SER A 59 3.85 2.70 12.28
N HIS A 60 5.03 2.57 11.67
CA HIS A 60 5.31 3.27 10.41
C HIS A 60 4.53 2.69 9.24
N PHE A 61 4.36 1.37 9.20
CA PHE A 61 3.51 0.70 8.23
C PHE A 61 2.05 1.15 8.36
N ARG A 62 1.51 1.24 9.58
CA ARG A 62 0.16 1.77 9.81
C ARG A 62 0.00 3.16 9.21
N TYR A 63 0.98 4.05 9.34
CA TYR A 63 0.91 5.38 8.74
C TYR A 63 0.90 5.36 7.22
N LEU A 64 1.71 4.50 6.61
CA LEU A 64 1.69 4.30 5.15
C LEU A 64 0.33 3.73 4.72
N ARG A 65 -0.18 2.69 5.40
CA ARG A 65 -1.45 2.06 5.08
C ARG A 65 -2.61 3.04 5.15
N ASN A 66 -2.69 3.84 6.21
CA ASN A 66 -3.74 4.85 6.33
C ASN A 66 -3.67 5.85 5.17
N TRP A 67 -2.46 6.34 4.85
CA TRP A 67 -2.28 7.25 3.72
C TRP A 67 -2.69 6.61 2.38
N LEU A 68 -2.34 5.34 2.15
CA LEU A 68 -2.77 4.60 0.96
C LEU A 68 -4.29 4.43 0.92
N THR A 69 -4.94 4.12 2.04
CA THR A 69 -6.40 4.05 2.10
C THR A 69 -7.06 5.38 1.73
N ASP A 70 -6.48 6.49 2.15
CA ASP A 70 -7.03 7.83 1.89
C ASP A 70 -6.78 8.32 0.45
N HIS A 71 -5.62 8.02 -0.15
CA HIS A 71 -5.19 8.58 -1.44
C HIS A 71 -5.24 7.59 -2.60
N HIS A 72 -5.20 6.29 -2.29
CA HIS A 72 -5.07 5.19 -3.24
C HIS A 72 -5.93 3.98 -2.79
N PRO A 73 -7.25 4.13 -2.58
CA PRO A 73 -8.08 3.16 -1.87
C PRO A 73 -8.12 1.76 -2.50
N GLU A 74 -7.91 1.66 -3.82
CA GLU A 74 -7.95 0.41 -4.58
C GLU A 74 -6.54 -0.16 -4.88
N ILE A 75 -5.49 0.42 -4.29
CA ILE A 75 -4.12 -0.02 -4.59
C ILE A 75 -3.82 -1.38 -3.96
N THR A 76 -3.27 -2.26 -4.79
CA THR A 76 -2.74 -3.55 -4.35
C THR A 76 -1.23 -3.45 -4.12
N LEU A 77 -0.66 -4.40 -3.37
CA LEU A 77 0.78 -4.43 -3.06
C LEU A 77 1.65 -4.30 -4.33
N GLN A 78 1.26 -5.01 -5.39
CA GLN A 78 1.96 -5.09 -6.67
C GLN A 78 1.90 -3.78 -7.45
N LYS A 79 0.91 -2.92 -7.18
CA LYS A 79 0.75 -1.62 -7.80
C LYS A 79 1.47 -0.50 -7.04
N ILE A 80 2.07 -0.79 -5.88
CA ILE A 80 2.85 0.20 -5.14
C ILE A 80 4.20 0.41 -5.85
N THR A 81 4.29 1.51 -6.60
CA THR A 81 5.50 1.88 -7.33
C THR A 81 6.36 2.87 -6.54
N ALA A 82 7.60 3.08 -6.99
CA ALA A 82 8.45 4.13 -6.46
C ALA A 82 7.80 5.53 -6.57
N THR A 83 6.92 5.76 -7.56
CA THR A 83 6.17 7.01 -7.69
C THR A 83 5.20 7.19 -6.53
N VAL A 84 4.39 6.19 -6.21
CA VAL A 84 3.46 6.20 -5.06
C VAL A 84 4.23 6.44 -3.76
N LEU A 85 5.40 5.83 -3.59
CA LEU A 85 6.24 6.05 -2.40
C LEU A 85 6.81 7.49 -2.34
N ARG A 86 7.16 8.08 -3.48
CA ARG A 86 7.60 9.49 -3.53
C ARG A 86 6.45 10.46 -3.24
N GLU A 87 5.24 10.15 -3.69
CA GLU A 87 4.03 10.90 -3.32
C GLU A 87 3.82 10.88 -1.81
N TYR A 88 3.92 9.70 -1.18
CA TYR A 88 3.83 9.61 0.28
C TYR A 88 4.91 10.44 1.00
N VAL A 89 6.15 10.42 0.51
CA VAL A 89 7.25 11.24 1.07
C VAL A 89 6.98 12.73 0.90
N THR A 90 6.45 13.13 -0.26
CA THR A 90 6.09 14.53 -0.55
C THR A 90 4.97 14.99 0.39
N TRP A 91 3.92 14.19 0.52
CA TRP A 91 2.81 14.44 1.42
C TRP A 91 3.27 14.54 2.88
N MET A 92 4.12 13.62 3.35
CA MET A 92 4.67 13.70 4.70
C MET A 92 5.46 14.99 4.95
N THR A 93 6.16 15.49 3.93
CA THR A 93 7.03 16.67 4.04
C THR A 93 6.25 17.97 4.00
N ASN A 94 5.17 18.04 3.22
CA ASN A 94 4.48 19.30 2.92
C ASN A 94 3.09 19.39 3.55
N ASP A 95 2.34 18.30 3.55
CA ASP A 95 0.88 18.34 3.70
C ASP A 95 0.42 17.68 4.99
N LYS A 96 1.16 16.70 5.52
CA LYS A 96 0.76 15.99 6.73
C LYS A 96 0.71 16.94 7.92
N GLU A 97 -0.48 17.08 8.51
CA GLU A 97 -0.67 17.85 9.73
C GLU A 97 0.14 17.28 10.89
N LYS A 98 0.86 18.16 11.60
CA LYS A 98 1.63 17.77 12.79
C LYS A 98 0.69 17.41 13.93
N PHE A 99 0.97 16.26 14.54
CA PHE A 99 0.26 15.75 15.72
C PHE A 99 -1.20 15.34 15.50
N ALA A 100 -1.69 15.29 14.25
CA ALA A 100 -3.04 14.79 13.95
C ALA A 100 -3.30 13.39 14.54
N ASP A 101 -2.28 12.52 14.52
CA ASP A 101 -2.36 11.15 15.03
C ASP A 101 -1.85 11.00 16.49
N HIS A 102 -1.59 12.10 17.22
CA HIS A 102 -0.91 12.04 18.51
C HIS A 102 -1.88 12.09 19.69
N HIS A 103 -2.10 10.95 20.36
CA HIS A 103 -3.01 10.85 21.52
C HIS A 103 -2.78 11.87 22.66
N ILE A 104 -1.53 12.28 22.93
CA ILE A 104 -1.20 13.25 24.00
C ILE A 104 -1.18 14.72 23.52
N LYS A 105 -0.75 14.97 22.28
CA LYS A 105 -0.50 16.32 21.79
C LYS A 105 -1.67 16.70 20.90
N ARG A 106 -2.37 17.78 21.23
CA ARG A 106 -3.45 18.27 20.37
C ARG A 106 -2.88 18.55 18.98
N SER A 107 -3.64 18.17 17.95
CA SER A 107 -3.36 18.61 16.59
C SER A 107 -3.19 20.13 16.58
N LYS A 108 -2.26 20.63 15.77
CA LYS A 108 -2.11 22.06 15.51
C LYS A 108 -2.57 22.31 14.08
N PRO A 109 -3.87 22.60 13.87
CA PRO A 109 -4.41 22.89 12.55
C PRO A 109 -3.57 23.97 11.88
N GLY A 110 -3.24 23.77 10.61
CA GLY A 110 -2.42 24.71 9.83
C GLY A 110 -0.90 24.58 10.00
N VAL A 111 -0.40 23.71 10.88
CA VAL A 111 1.04 23.36 10.90
C VAL A 111 1.25 22.01 10.22
N THR A 112 1.61 22.07 8.95
CA THR A 112 1.86 20.88 8.13
C THR A 112 3.36 20.55 8.04
N GLY A 113 3.65 19.36 7.52
CA GLY A 113 5.00 18.87 7.23
C GLY A 113 5.71 18.26 8.43
N LEU A 114 6.07 16.99 8.35
CA LEU A 114 6.87 16.34 9.38
C LEU A 114 8.32 16.83 9.38
N SER A 115 9.02 16.65 10.51
CA SER A 115 10.45 16.92 10.57
C SER A 115 11.23 16.00 9.61
N PRO A 116 12.34 16.48 8.99
CA PRO A 116 13.17 15.65 8.12
C PRO A 116 13.62 14.34 8.79
N MET A 117 13.94 14.38 10.09
CA MET A 117 14.31 13.19 10.86
C MET A 117 13.17 12.16 10.92
N THR A 118 11.95 12.59 11.17
CA THR A 118 10.77 11.71 11.19
C THR A 118 10.51 11.09 9.82
N VAL A 119 10.57 11.88 8.75
CA VAL A 119 10.42 11.41 7.37
C VAL A 119 11.47 10.34 7.06
N ASN A 120 12.73 10.61 7.38
CA ASN A 120 13.83 9.69 7.15
C ASN A 120 13.69 8.36 7.89
N ILE A 121 13.24 8.38 9.16
CA ILE A 121 12.97 7.15 9.91
C ILE A 121 11.91 6.30 9.20
N ARG A 122 10.81 6.91 8.77
CA ARG A 122 9.72 6.21 8.07
C ARG A 122 10.19 5.64 6.74
N ILE A 123 11.00 6.38 5.97
CA ILE A 123 11.61 5.90 4.73
C ILE A 123 12.47 4.66 4.99
N ARG A 124 13.29 4.65 6.05
CA ARG A 124 14.12 3.48 6.37
C ARG A 124 13.29 2.24 6.67
N THR A 125 12.21 2.38 7.44
CA THR A 125 11.33 1.24 7.72
C THR A 125 10.57 0.76 6.48
N MET A 126 10.13 1.67 5.61
CA MET A 126 9.50 1.28 4.34
C MET A 126 10.47 0.56 3.43
N ARG A 127 11.71 1.05 3.31
CA ARG A 127 12.75 0.37 2.52
C ARG A 127 13.02 -1.04 3.02
N ALA A 128 13.14 -1.22 4.34
CA ALA A 128 13.33 -2.55 4.91
C ALA A 128 12.18 -3.51 4.55
N PHE A 129 10.93 -3.03 4.64
CA PHE A 129 9.74 -3.79 4.27
C PHE A 129 9.70 -4.14 2.77
N PHE A 130 9.78 -3.14 1.87
CA PHE A 130 9.68 -3.39 0.43
C PHE A 130 10.88 -4.16 -0.13
N ASN A 131 12.08 -3.99 0.43
CA ASN A 131 13.23 -4.82 0.05
C ASN A 131 13.01 -6.27 0.47
N TRP A 132 12.47 -6.51 1.67
CA TRP A 132 12.12 -7.85 2.10
C TRP A 132 11.05 -8.47 1.20
N CYS A 133 10.01 -7.70 0.82
CA CYS A 133 9.02 -8.20 -0.13
C CYS A 133 9.66 -8.63 -1.46
N GLN A 134 10.58 -7.81 -1.98
CA GLN A 134 11.27 -8.13 -3.23
C GLN A 134 12.18 -9.36 -3.14
N SER A 135 12.75 -9.66 -1.96
CA SER A 135 13.70 -10.76 -1.78
C SER A 135 13.07 -12.06 -1.28
N GLU A 136 12.03 -11.98 -0.47
CA GLU A 136 11.48 -13.10 0.33
C GLU A 136 9.95 -13.26 0.22
N GLY A 137 9.18 -12.27 -0.29
CA GLY A 137 7.71 -12.34 -0.36
C GLY A 137 6.96 -11.16 -0.98
#